data_AF-A0A5P8W644-F1
#
_entry.id   AF-A0A5P8W644-F1
#
_cell.length_a   1.000
_cell.length_b   1.000
_cell.length_c   1.000
_cell.angle_alpha   90.00
_cell.angle_beta   90.00
_cell.angle_gamma   90.00
#
_symmetry.space_group_name_H-M   'P 1'
#
loop_
_entity.id
_entity.type
_entity.pdbx_description
1 polymer ?
#
loop_
_entity_poly.entity_id
_entity_poly.type
_entity_poly.pdbx_seq_one_letter_code
_entity_poly.pdbx_strand_id
1 'polypeptide(L)'
;MFLASSAKPIDENLKKLVDEIEAQSPSLSVLAAREFRYSLRQTPVEVNIKEPRQFNVLEEFIIRAAIEFQPPPTEDELASVLGLDSVFIKTTTTTLRSLQTLSPTSPLTVTPEGRLFYEKGSVPQPPYPIQIYAITDPLSDKITFQSESLNETTISLPDLAEFITLDNTIADIASLPIEEIQKSIQASGLALHVPEEGKIVTSCKVVASTQKIWRKISLFIIFDALEDKLSIQIRNGKQILESASNWLELLHTEGKISLQALCKLSTETINFQREAILKQKNTEIESRLEKIRQKALAATKATGEGDNYKALGEAVQLRDGQISLAFSEVLNSAKSQILIYSPWVNQAVVNEKFITLLQKLANRGVRILIGHGIARRQEDEDKPIPPEVEKKLRAIKTPDGLASVQVFWLGDSHVKEVIVDKQIHLCGSHNWLSYRGDYLPRGESVYKVTIPHQVQEAYEFLANRFQNHAQKLWENALENRNSQLAIESLCVWGALGMEDIALKEIQKNNWLGLLPVWLNVALQGLKSKNLSGESESFKTALSLLSQVSIEEAFIEELQQGCRKVIGAIAINNPKTALNLLSDEVWAQFLRLSIAQNSDSPDNFISQYTKTGN
;
A
#
# COMPACT_ATOMS: atom_id res chain seq x y z
N MET A 1 -19.73 31.37 23.34
CA MET A 1 -18.77 30.66 24.20
C MET A 1 -17.55 30.35 23.35
N PHE A 2 -16.40 30.94 23.65
CA PHE A 2 -15.14 30.53 23.03
C PHE A 2 -14.84 29.11 23.53
N LEU A 3 -14.90 28.11 22.66
CA LEU A 3 -14.31 26.81 22.94
C LEU A 3 -12.81 27.04 23.03
N ALA A 4 -12.30 27.18 24.26
CA ALA A 4 -10.87 27.10 24.51
C ALA A 4 -10.35 25.83 23.84
N SER A 5 -9.23 25.93 23.12
CA SER A 5 -8.50 24.79 22.57
C SER A 5 -8.33 23.73 23.67
N SER A 6 -9.20 22.72 23.72
CA SER A 6 -9.04 21.64 24.69
C SER A 6 -7.75 20.94 24.35
N ALA A 7 -6.81 20.88 25.31
CA ALA A 7 -5.59 20.11 25.14
C ALA A 7 -5.94 18.71 24.62
N LYS A 8 -5.27 18.28 23.54
CA LYS A 8 -5.48 16.95 22.95
C LYS A 8 -5.38 15.89 24.06
N PRO A 9 -6.31 14.93 24.16
CA PRO A 9 -6.27 13.88 25.16
C PRO A 9 -5.13 12.88 24.84
N ILE A 10 -3.92 13.25 25.25
CA ILE A 10 -2.68 12.50 25.04
C ILE A 10 -2.08 12.16 26.40
N ASP A 11 -1.93 10.87 26.69
CA ASP A 11 -1.26 10.40 27.90
C ASP A 11 0.22 10.80 27.87
N GLU A 12 0.76 11.26 29.01
CA GLU A 12 2.11 11.83 29.14
C GLU A 12 3.21 10.90 28.58
N ASN A 13 3.08 9.60 28.81
CA ASN A 13 4.06 8.59 28.37
C ASN A 13 4.12 8.43 26.83
N LEU A 14 3.08 8.89 26.11
CA LEU A 14 2.98 8.75 24.66
C LEU A 14 3.42 10.00 23.91
N LYS A 15 3.65 11.14 24.59
CA LYS A 15 4.01 12.42 23.94
C LYS A 15 5.20 12.30 22.99
N LYS A 16 6.28 11.65 23.43
CA LYS A 16 7.46 11.43 22.58
C LYS A 16 7.11 10.64 21.30
N LEU A 17 6.26 9.63 21.40
CA LEU A 17 5.85 8.84 20.24
C LEU A 17 4.88 9.61 19.34
N VAL A 18 4.04 10.49 19.91
CA VAL A 18 3.23 11.44 19.14
C VAL A 18 4.12 12.37 18.32
N ASP A 19 5.13 12.98 18.93
CA ASP A 19 6.08 13.85 18.23
C ASP A 19 6.80 13.09 17.10
N GLU A 20 7.18 11.83 17.34
CA GLU A 20 7.77 10.96 16.31
C GLU A 20 6.78 10.63 15.16
N ILE A 21 5.47 10.55 15.41
CA ILE A 21 4.45 10.35 14.37
C ILE A 21 4.27 11.63 13.55
N GLU A 22 4.03 12.77 14.21
CA GLU A 22 3.76 14.06 13.54
C GLU A 22 5.01 14.54 12.77
N ALA A 23 6.22 14.14 13.19
CA ALA A 23 7.46 14.42 12.45
C ALA A 23 7.63 13.59 11.15
N GLN A 24 6.90 12.48 10.98
CA GLN A 24 7.00 11.65 9.76
C GLN A 24 6.44 12.37 8.55
N SER A 25 5.39 13.16 8.74
CA SER A 25 4.78 13.95 7.68
C SER A 25 4.08 15.18 8.25
N PRO A 26 4.25 16.36 7.63
CA PRO A 26 3.50 17.57 8.00
C PRO A 26 1.98 17.44 7.74
N SER A 27 1.53 16.34 7.13
CA SER A 27 0.10 16.00 6.99
C SER A 27 -0.53 15.43 8.25
N LEU A 28 0.26 14.76 9.08
CA LEU A 28 -0.25 13.93 10.15
C LEU A 28 -0.40 14.76 11.41
N SER A 29 -1.55 14.61 12.06
CA SER A 29 -1.75 15.13 13.41
C SER A 29 -2.42 14.10 14.29
N VAL A 30 -1.84 13.84 15.46
CA VAL A 30 -2.44 12.96 16.46
C VAL A 30 -3.48 13.75 17.22
N LEU A 31 -4.75 13.36 17.14
CA LEU A 31 -5.85 14.01 17.84
C LEU A 31 -6.03 13.46 19.27
N ALA A 32 -5.68 12.18 19.49
CA ALA A 32 -5.71 11.54 20.81
C ALA A 32 -4.69 10.39 20.88
N ALA A 33 -4.15 10.13 22.07
CA ALA A 33 -3.29 8.97 22.33
C ALA A 33 -3.46 8.48 23.77
N ARG A 34 -3.84 7.21 23.96
CA ARG A 34 -4.12 6.65 25.30
C ARG A 34 -3.54 5.26 25.49
N GLU A 35 -3.17 4.95 26.72
CA GLU A 35 -2.69 3.62 27.13
C GLU A 35 -3.82 2.81 27.75
N PHE A 36 -3.91 1.55 27.35
CA PHE A 36 -4.86 0.57 27.89
C PHE A 36 -4.14 -0.69 28.32
N ARG A 37 -4.80 -1.46 29.17
CA ARG A 37 -4.48 -2.88 29.34
C ARG A 37 -5.53 -3.75 28.67
N TYR A 38 -5.11 -4.94 28.25
CA TYR A 38 -5.99 -6.01 27.82
C TYR A 38 -5.44 -7.34 28.33
N SER A 39 -6.29 -8.35 28.46
CA SER A 39 -5.89 -9.66 28.98
C SER A 39 -5.72 -10.69 27.87
N LEU A 40 -4.53 -11.28 27.79
CA LEU A 40 -4.31 -12.57 27.13
C LEU A 40 -4.87 -13.69 28.01
N ARG A 41 -5.29 -14.79 27.40
CA ARG A 41 -5.67 -16.01 28.12
C ARG A 41 -4.58 -17.05 27.96
N GLN A 42 -4.05 -17.54 29.07
CA GLN A 42 -3.06 -18.61 29.13
C GLN A 42 -3.72 -19.86 29.69
N THR A 43 -3.76 -20.93 28.90
CA THR A 43 -4.33 -22.20 29.29
C THR A 43 -3.25 -23.28 29.26
N PRO A 44 -2.89 -23.89 30.40
CA PRO A 44 -1.99 -25.02 30.42
C PRO A 44 -2.65 -26.24 29.76
N VAL A 45 -1.94 -26.84 28.80
CA VAL A 45 -2.40 -28.01 28.06
C VAL A 45 -1.33 -29.10 28.03
N GLU A 46 -1.78 -30.34 27.93
CA GLU A 46 -0.93 -31.50 27.71
C GLU A 46 -1.21 -32.07 26.32
N VAL A 47 -0.16 -32.18 25.52
CA VAL A 47 -0.19 -32.76 24.18
C VAL A 47 0.46 -34.13 24.18
N ASN A 48 -0.18 -35.13 23.57
CA ASN A 48 0.41 -36.45 23.40
C ASN A 48 1.12 -36.54 22.05
N ILE A 49 2.40 -36.87 22.05
CA ILE A 49 3.23 -36.95 20.86
C ILE A 49 3.48 -38.42 20.54
N LYS A 50 3.23 -38.80 19.30
CA LYS A 50 3.60 -40.08 18.71
C LYS A 50 4.72 -39.84 17.73
N GLU A 51 5.87 -40.47 17.93
CA GLU A 51 7.00 -40.40 16.99
C GLU A 51 7.73 -41.75 16.93
N PRO A 52 8.44 -42.03 15.83
CA PRO A 52 9.31 -43.20 15.78
C PRO A 52 10.53 -43.00 16.67
N ARG A 53 11.01 -44.08 17.28
CA ARG A 53 12.32 -44.11 17.94
C ARG A 53 13.28 -44.99 17.14
N GLN A 54 14.56 -44.68 17.23
CA GLN A 54 15.61 -45.56 16.71
C GLN A 54 15.60 -46.89 17.47
N PHE A 55 16.02 -47.96 16.79
CA PHE A 55 16.33 -49.21 17.48
C PHE A 55 17.41 -48.95 18.53
N ASN A 56 17.29 -49.61 19.67
CA ASN A 56 18.45 -49.74 20.53
C ASN A 56 19.42 -50.77 19.93
N VAL A 57 20.68 -50.72 20.36
CA VAL A 57 21.74 -51.58 19.83
C VAL A 57 21.35 -53.07 19.88
N LEU A 58 20.75 -53.53 20.98
CA LEU A 58 20.40 -54.94 21.14
C LEU A 58 19.25 -55.36 20.22
N GLU A 59 18.24 -54.51 20.04
CA GLU A 59 17.14 -54.75 19.10
C GLU A 59 17.65 -54.86 17.66
N GLU A 60 18.53 -53.94 17.25
CA GLU A 60 19.13 -53.95 15.92
C GLU A 60 19.93 -55.24 15.68
N PHE A 61 20.77 -55.65 16.64
CA PHE A 61 21.53 -56.89 16.56
C PHE A 61 20.65 -58.12 16.47
N ILE A 62 19.57 -58.19 17.26
CA ILE A 62 18.63 -59.32 17.23
C ILE A 62 17.94 -59.44 15.88
N ILE A 63 17.46 -58.32 15.32
CA ILE A 63 16.79 -58.30 14.01
C ILE A 63 17.78 -58.68 12.91
N ARG A 64 19.00 -58.13 12.96
CA ARG A 64 20.05 -58.44 12.00
C ARG A 64 20.45 -59.92 12.05
N ALA A 65 20.63 -60.48 13.25
CA ALA A 65 20.91 -61.90 13.45
C ALA A 65 19.80 -62.80 12.87
N ALA A 66 18.53 -62.41 13.06
CA ALA A 66 17.38 -63.11 12.50
C ALA A 66 17.29 -63.02 10.96
N ILE A 67 17.96 -62.05 10.32
CA ILE A 67 18.03 -61.88 8.86
C ILE A 67 19.25 -62.59 8.26
N GLU A 68 20.41 -62.45 8.91
CA GLU A 68 21.71 -62.83 8.32
C GLU A 68 22.13 -64.28 8.62
N PHE A 69 21.75 -64.84 9.77
CA PHE A 69 22.11 -66.22 10.10
C PHE A 69 21.23 -67.25 9.38
N GLN A 70 21.86 -68.32 8.90
CA GLN A 70 21.18 -69.47 8.29
C GLN A 70 21.68 -70.78 8.93
N PRO A 71 20.81 -71.53 9.64
CA PRO A 71 19.43 -71.21 9.98
C PRO A 71 19.33 -70.03 10.97
N PRO A 72 18.18 -69.34 11.07
CA PRO A 72 17.98 -68.28 12.05
C PRO A 72 18.17 -68.81 13.49
N PRO A 73 18.78 -68.03 14.41
CA PRO A 73 19.12 -68.52 15.73
C PRO A 73 17.90 -68.59 16.65
N THR A 74 17.99 -69.42 17.69
CA THR A 74 17.10 -69.36 18.85
C THR A 74 17.57 -68.28 19.84
N GLU A 75 16.71 -67.92 20.81
CA GLU A 75 17.04 -66.92 21.83
C GLU A 75 18.24 -67.33 22.69
N ASP A 76 18.34 -68.61 23.04
CA ASP A 76 19.42 -69.13 23.89
C ASP A 76 20.75 -69.23 23.11
N GLU A 77 20.71 -69.61 21.83
CA GLU A 77 21.89 -69.59 20.96
C GLU A 77 22.43 -68.17 20.76
N LEU A 78 21.54 -67.21 20.49
CA LEU A 78 21.94 -65.82 20.31
C LEU A 78 22.51 -65.21 21.62
N ALA A 79 21.90 -65.55 22.76
CA ALA A 79 22.43 -65.16 24.07
C ALA A 79 23.85 -65.72 24.31
N SER A 80 24.07 -67.00 23.98
CA SER A 80 25.38 -67.64 24.09
C SER A 80 26.43 -67.01 23.17
N VAL A 81 26.07 -66.66 21.93
CA VAL A 81 26.98 -66.03 20.96
C VAL A 81 27.38 -64.62 21.40
N LEU A 82 26.45 -63.86 21.98
CA LEU A 82 26.69 -62.49 22.45
C LEU A 82 27.32 -62.44 23.85
N GLY A 83 27.45 -63.58 24.56
CA GLY A 83 27.93 -63.64 25.93
C GLY A 83 27.01 -62.92 26.92
N LEU A 84 25.71 -62.84 26.62
CA LEU A 84 24.69 -62.18 27.42
C LEU A 84 23.81 -63.22 28.15
N ASP A 85 23.22 -62.83 29.27
CA ASP A 85 22.18 -63.64 29.89
C ASP A 85 20.95 -63.75 28.97
N SER A 86 20.42 -64.96 28.80
CA SER A 86 19.24 -65.25 27.97
C SER A 86 18.02 -64.39 28.32
N VAL A 87 17.92 -63.91 29.56
CA VAL A 87 16.84 -63.01 30.02
C VAL A 87 16.82 -61.69 29.22
N PHE A 88 17.98 -61.12 28.86
CA PHE A 88 18.05 -59.89 28.08
C PHE A 88 17.56 -60.08 26.64
N ILE A 89 17.93 -61.20 26.02
CA ILE A 89 17.47 -61.56 24.67
C ILE A 89 15.96 -61.80 24.70
N LYS A 90 15.47 -62.61 25.64
CA LYS A 90 14.03 -62.92 25.80
C LYS A 90 13.17 -61.68 26.04
N THR A 91 13.64 -60.75 26.86
CA THR A 91 12.91 -59.50 27.14
C THR A 91 12.84 -58.61 25.91
N THR A 92 13.96 -58.51 25.17
CA THR A 92 14.03 -57.70 23.95
C THR A 92 13.21 -58.32 22.82
N THR A 93 13.28 -59.63 22.61
CA THR A 93 12.46 -60.33 21.60
C THR A 93 10.98 -60.28 21.93
N THR A 94 10.61 -60.31 23.22
CA THR A 94 9.21 -60.10 23.64
C THR A 94 8.71 -58.71 23.24
N THR A 95 9.54 -57.67 23.42
CA THR A 95 9.22 -56.29 23.01
C THR A 95 9.11 -56.18 21.48
N LEU A 96 10.05 -56.77 20.74
CA LEU A 96 10.00 -56.78 19.28
C LEU A 96 8.81 -57.57 18.72
N ARG A 97 8.38 -58.64 19.38
CA ARG A 97 7.16 -59.39 19.02
C ARG A 97 5.89 -58.59 19.29
N SER A 98 5.82 -57.85 20.40
CA SER A 98 4.64 -57.00 20.69
C SER A 98 4.50 -55.86 19.69
N LEU A 99 5.61 -55.40 19.12
CA LEU A 99 5.67 -54.46 17.99
C LEU A 99 5.48 -55.13 16.61
N GLN A 100 5.23 -56.44 16.58
CA GLN A 100 5.10 -57.26 15.36
C GLN A 100 6.36 -57.25 14.47
N THR A 101 7.53 -56.90 15.00
CA THR A 101 8.81 -56.92 14.29
C THR A 101 9.36 -58.34 14.11
N LEU A 102 9.08 -59.24 15.08
CA LEU A 102 9.49 -60.64 15.05
C LEU A 102 8.28 -61.58 15.09
N SER A 103 8.42 -62.76 14.48
CA SER A 103 7.44 -63.85 14.56
C SER A 103 7.27 -64.36 16.00
N PRO A 104 6.06 -64.82 16.38
CA PRO A 104 5.81 -65.38 17.70
C PRO A 104 6.53 -66.72 17.95
N THR A 105 6.98 -67.40 16.90
CA THR A 105 7.61 -68.73 16.99
C THR A 105 9.13 -68.67 16.99
N SER A 106 9.77 -69.63 17.66
CA SER A 106 11.20 -69.92 17.50
C SER A 106 11.42 -70.81 16.26
N PRO A 107 12.51 -70.65 15.48
CA PRO A 107 13.64 -69.72 15.65
C PRO A 107 13.29 -68.25 15.30
N LEU A 108 14.15 -67.31 15.71
CA LEU A 108 13.94 -65.87 15.53
C LEU A 108 13.83 -65.52 14.06
N THR A 109 12.62 -65.14 13.62
CA THR A 109 12.33 -64.78 12.24
C THR A 109 11.68 -63.40 12.19
N VAL A 110 12.15 -62.56 11.27
CA VAL A 110 11.64 -61.19 11.10
C VAL A 110 10.39 -61.22 10.22
N THR A 111 9.34 -60.51 10.65
CA THR A 111 8.11 -60.35 9.88
C THR A 111 8.33 -59.41 8.67
N PRO A 112 7.42 -59.38 7.68
CA PRO A 112 7.46 -58.37 6.63
C PRO A 112 7.50 -56.93 7.19
N GLU A 113 6.70 -56.64 8.21
CA GLU A 113 6.64 -55.34 8.89
C GLU A 113 7.95 -55.02 9.61
N GLY A 114 8.53 -56.01 10.29
CA GLY A 114 9.81 -55.86 10.97
C GLY A 114 10.97 -55.56 10.03
N ARG A 115 10.94 -56.13 8.82
CA ARG A 115 11.92 -55.82 7.78
C ARG A 115 11.80 -54.37 7.31
N LEU A 116 10.58 -53.86 7.14
CA LEU A 116 10.34 -52.46 6.81
C LEU A 116 10.80 -51.51 7.92
N PHE A 117 10.58 -51.85 9.19
CA PHE A 117 11.10 -51.08 10.33
C PHE A 117 12.63 -51.07 10.36
N TYR A 118 13.26 -52.23 10.15
CA TYR A 118 14.71 -52.37 10.07
C TYR A 118 15.33 -51.53 8.96
N GLU A 119 14.78 -51.58 7.75
CA GLU A 119 15.22 -50.74 6.62
C GLU A 119 15.09 -49.24 6.90
N LYS A 120 14.09 -48.84 7.69
CA LYS A 120 13.89 -47.45 8.14
C LYS A 120 14.70 -47.09 9.40
N GLY A 121 15.41 -48.03 10.01
CA GLY A 121 16.17 -47.84 11.25
C GLY A 121 15.34 -47.51 12.49
N SER A 122 14.01 -47.64 12.45
CA SER A 122 13.15 -47.13 13.52
C SER A 122 11.90 -47.97 13.78
N VAL A 123 11.37 -47.88 15.01
CA VAL A 123 10.15 -48.54 15.48
C VAL A 123 9.16 -47.55 16.08
N PRO A 124 7.85 -47.87 16.10
CA PRO A 124 6.86 -47.06 16.78
C PRO A 124 7.16 -46.90 18.28
N GLN A 125 7.17 -45.67 18.78
CA GLN A 125 7.15 -45.40 20.22
C GLN A 125 5.71 -45.21 20.69
N PRO A 126 5.34 -45.71 21.88
CA PRO A 126 4.08 -45.35 22.52
C PRO A 126 3.97 -43.82 22.68
N PRO A 127 2.78 -43.23 22.47
CA PRO A 127 2.61 -41.80 22.65
C PRO A 127 2.99 -41.35 24.07
N TYR A 128 3.64 -40.20 24.18
CA TYR A 128 4.05 -39.63 25.46
C TYR A 128 3.59 -38.17 25.62
N PRO A 129 3.24 -37.73 26.84
CA PRO A 129 2.72 -36.39 27.08
C PRO A 129 3.83 -35.33 27.21
N ILE A 130 3.56 -34.12 26.72
CA ILE A 130 4.32 -32.89 26.99
C ILE A 130 3.36 -31.79 27.44
N GLN A 131 3.72 -31.06 28.50
CA GLN A 131 2.97 -29.88 28.94
C GLN A 131 3.49 -28.60 28.27
N ILE A 132 2.56 -27.81 27.74
CA ILE A 132 2.79 -26.51 27.11
C ILE A 132 1.66 -25.54 27.48
N TYR A 133 1.81 -24.28 27.08
CA TYR A 133 0.84 -23.23 27.34
C TYR A 133 0.24 -22.72 26.04
N ALA A 134 -1.08 -22.79 25.93
CA ALA A 134 -1.82 -22.16 24.85
C ALA A 134 -2.14 -20.70 25.23
N ILE A 135 -1.67 -19.77 24.41
CA ILE A 135 -1.83 -18.33 24.58
C ILE A 135 -2.82 -17.84 23.53
N THR A 136 -3.94 -17.34 24.01
CA THR A 136 -5.04 -16.80 23.22
C THR A 136 -5.01 -15.27 23.32
N ASP A 137 -4.83 -14.61 22.17
CA ASP A 137 -4.76 -13.16 22.06
C ASP A 137 -6.01 -12.60 21.33
N PRO A 138 -6.93 -11.93 22.05
CA PRO A 138 -8.17 -11.42 21.46
C PRO A 138 -7.96 -10.24 20.49
N LEU A 139 -6.82 -9.56 20.51
CA LEU A 139 -6.56 -8.46 19.57
C LEU A 139 -6.01 -8.94 18.23
N SER A 140 -5.25 -10.03 18.23
CA SER A 140 -4.73 -10.63 17.00
C SER A 140 -5.58 -11.78 16.46
N ASP A 141 -6.59 -12.22 17.22
CA ASP A 141 -7.44 -13.37 16.93
C ASP A 141 -6.63 -14.65 16.69
N LYS A 142 -5.57 -14.84 17.49
CA LYS A 142 -4.61 -15.95 17.33
C LYS A 142 -4.45 -16.77 18.59
N ILE A 143 -4.25 -18.07 18.37
CA ILE A 143 -3.77 -19.02 19.38
C ILE A 143 -2.33 -19.37 19.05
N THR A 144 -1.45 -19.17 20.02
CA THR A 144 -0.03 -19.57 19.94
C THR A 144 0.29 -20.51 21.08
N PHE A 145 1.33 -21.32 20.93
CA PHE A 145 1.76 -22.26 21.95
C PHE A 145 3.18 -21.93 22.41
N GLN A 146 3.44 -22.05 23.71
CA GLN A 146 4.75 -21.79 24.31
C GLN A 146 5.12 -22.92 25.28
N SER A 147 6.41 -23.24 25.37
CA SER A 147 6.92 -24.22 26.35
C SER A 147 6.92 -23.65 27.76
N GLU A 148 7.08 -22.34 27.91
CA GLU A 148 7.15 -21.64 29.18
C GLU A 148 5.90 -20.79 29.42
N SER A 149 5.55 -20.59 30.69
CA SER A 149 4.43 -19.72 31.07
C SER A 149 4.81 -18.26 30.91
N LEU A 150 3.86 -17.45 30.46
CA LEU A 150 3.98 -16.01 30.49
C LEU A 150 4.02 -15.48 31.92
N ASN A 151 4.89 -14.50 32.16
CA ASN A 151 4.94 -13.79 33.43
C ASN A 151 3.65 -12.98 33.65
N GLU A 152 3.06 -13.14 34.83
CA GLU A 152 2.01 -12.25 35.32
C GLU A 152 2.61 -10.87 35.63
N THR A 153 1.92 -9.83 35.19
CA THR A 153 2.35 -8.45 35.43
C THR A 153 1.15 -7.65 35.91
N THR A 154 1.31 -6.96 37.03
CA THR A 154 0.29 -6.03 37.52
C THR A 154 0.38 -4.73 36.73
N ILE A 155 -0.60 -4.47 35.87
CA ILE A 155 -0.68 -3.26 35.06
C ILE A 155 -1.85 -2.41 35.54
N SER A 156 -1.56 -1.23 36.06
CA SER A 156 -2.56 -0.25 36.49
C SER A 156 -2.88 0.71 35.34
N LEU A 157 -3.75 0.27 34.43
CA LEU A 157 -4.28 1.04 33.29
C LEU A 157 -5.77 0.72 33.10
N PRO A 158 -6.56 1.58 32.42
CA PRO A 158 -7.93 1.27 32.04
C PRO A 158 -7.99 -0.02 31.22
N ASP A 159 -8.96 -0.89 31.50
CA ASP A 159 -9.17 -2.12 30.73
C ASP A 159 -9.89 -1.78 29.43
N LEU A 160 -9.30 -2.17 28.30
CA LEU A 160 -9.90 -1.97 26.98
C LEU A 160 -11.27 -2.65 26.88
N ALA A 161 -11.46 -3.78 27.56
CA ALA A 161 -12.72 -4.54 27.58
C ALA A 161 -13.91 -3.75 28.16
N GLU A 162 -13.66 -2.67 28.90
CA GLU A 162 -14.72 -1.78 29.41
C GLU A 162 -15.35 -0.93 28.30
N PHE A 163 -14.64 -0.75 27.18
CA PHE A 163 -15.06 0.13 26.08
C PHE A 163 -15.46 -0.64 24.82
N ILE A 164 -14.89 -1.83 24.63
CA ILE A 164 -15.13 -2.65 23.45
C ILE A 164 -15.42 -4.08 23.88
N THR A 165 -16.34 -4.73 23.17
CA THR A 165 -16.64 -6.13 23.39
C THR A 165 -15.54 -6.97 22.75
N LEU A 166 -14.63 -7.49 23.57
CA LEU A 166 -13.58 -8.44 23.16
C LEU A 166 -14.10 -9.90 23.12
N ASP A 167 -15.40 -10.11 22.88
CA ASP A 167 -16.05 -11.41 23.03
C ASP A 167 -15.40 -12.49 22.14
N ASN A 168 -14.86 -13.51 22.82
CA ASN A 168 -14.69 -14.93 22.48
C ASN A 168 -14.80 -15.39 21.00
N THR A 169 -14.21 -14.69 20.04
CA THR A 169 -14.05 -15.24 18.67
C THR A 169 -13.16 -16.48 18.67
N ILE A 170 -12.27 -16.56 19.65
CA ILE A 170 -11.35 -17.67 19.78
C ILE A 170 -12.06 -18.81 20.52
N ALA A 171 -12.32 -19.89 19.78
CA ALA A 171 -12.92 -21.11 20.28
C ALA A 171 -12.15 -21.64 21.50
N ASP A 172 -12.88 -22.22 22.45
CA ASP A 172 -12.26 -22.86 23.62
C ASP A 172 -11.26 -23.91 23.12
N ILE A 173 -10.05 -23.92 23.67
CA ILE A 173 -8.99 -24.84 23.28
C ILE A 173 -9.46 -26.30 23.42
N ALA A 174 -10.33 -26.57 24.39
CA ALA A 174 -10.95 -27.89 24.57
C ALA A 174 -11.88 -28.31 23.42
N SER A 175 -12.36 -27.36 22.61
CA SER A 175 -13.29 -27.58 21.49
C SER A 175 -12.63 -27.57 20.11
N LEU A 176 -11.35 -27.21 20.03
CA LEU A 176 -10.63 -27.11 18.76
C LEU A 176 -10.35 -28.50 18.15
N PRO A 177 -10.53 -28.66 16.82
CA PRO A 177 -10.05 -29.85 16.12
C PRO A 177 -8.54 -30.04 16.29
N ILE A 178 -8.11 -31.30 16.35
CA ILE A 178 -6.69 -31.62 16.54
C ILE A 178 -5.82 -31.08 15.39
N GLU A 179 -6.38 -31.01 14.19
CA GLU A 179 -5.72 -30.48 12.99
C GLU A 179 -5.40 -28.98 13.12
N GLU A 180 -6.26 -28.22 13.80
CA GLU A 180 -6.01 -26.80 14.06
C GLU A 180 -4.95 -26.61 15.13
N ILE A 181 -5.00 -27.42 16.19
CA ILE A 181 -3.96 -27.44 17.24
C ILE A 181 -2.60 -27.77 16.65
N GLN A 182 -2.53 -28.80 15.79
CA GLN A 182 -1.33 -29.20 15.06
C GLN A 182 -0.73 -28.05 14.24
N LYS A 183 -1.55 -27.35 13.45
CA LYS A 183 -1.14 -26.18 12.65
C LYS A 183 -0.61 -25.05 13.54
N SER A 184 -1.30 -24.76 14.63
CA SER A 184 -0.91 -23.68 15.55
C SER A 184 0.38 -24.00 16.32
N ILE A 185 0.61 -25.26 16.70
CA ILE A 185 1.87 -25.72 17.31
C ILE A 185 3.02 -25.59 16.31
N GLN A 186 2.82 -25.96 15.05
CA GLN A 186 3.81 -25.77 13.98
C GLN A 186 4.14 -24.30 13.77
N ALA A 187 3.12 -23.45 13.63
CA ALA A 187 3.29 -22.01 13.47
C ALA A 187 3.99 -21.34 14.67
N SER A 188 3.89 -21.95 15.86
CA SER A 188 4.56 -21.49 17.08
C SER A 188 6.02 -21.94 17.20
N GLY A 189 6.52 -22.79 16.30
CA GLY A 189 7.93 -23.17 16.24
C GLY A 189 8.41 -24.12 17.35
N LEU A 190 7.51 -24.81 18.06
CA LEU A 190 7.87 -25.67 19.19
C LEU A 190 8.49 -27.04 18.81
N ALA A 191 8.59 -27.37 17.51
CA ALA A 191 9.10 -28.66 17.01
C ALA A 191 8.44 -29.91 17.65
N LEU A 192 7.17 -29.79 18.07
CA LEU A 192 6.39 -30.89 18.67
C LEU A 192 5.53 -31.63 17.65
N HIS A 193 5.30 -31.03 16.48
CA HIS A 193 4.54 -31.63 15.37
C HIS A 193 5.29 -31.47 14.05
N VAL A 194 5.99 -32.51 13.63
CA VAL A 194 6.77 -32.58 12.38
C VAL A 194 6.36 -33.86 11.64
N PRO A 195 5.25 -33.84 10.87
CA PRO A 195 4.74 -35.01 10.16
C PRO A 195 5.77 -35.68 9.25
N GLU A 196 6.65 -34.89 8.62
CA GLU A 196 7.71 -35.37 7.73
C GLU A 196 8.73 -36.28 8.44
N GLU A 197 8.98 -36.02 9.73
CA GLU A 197 9.84 -36.84 10.60
C GLU A 197 9.05 -37.93 11.35
N GLY A 198 7.74 -38.04 11.09
CA GLY A 198 6.85 -38.97 11.79
C GLY A 198 6.46 -38.54 13.20
N LYS A 199 6.80 -37.30 13.62
CA LYS A 199 6.46 -36.74 14.93
C LYS A 199 5.11 -36.04 14.89
N ILE A 200 4.09 -36.68 15.48
CA ILE A 200 2.69 -36.28 15.36
C ILE A 200 2.09 -36.00 16.74
N VAL A 201 1.51 -34.81 16.91
CA VAL A 201 0.64 -34.54 18.06
C VAL A 201 -0.69 -35.25 17.82
N THR A 202 -1.04 -36.18 18.69
CA THR A 202 -2.19 -37.09 18.52
C THR A 202 -3.42 -36.67 19.33
N SER A 203 -3.22 -35.93 20.42
CA SER A 203 -4.30 -35.36 21.23
C SER A 203 -3.80 -34.17 22.03
N CYS A 204 -4.71 -33.29 22.44
CA CYS A 204 -4.46 -32.18 23.34
C CYS A 204 -5.55 -32.17 24.43
N LYS A 205 -5.19 -31.96 25.68
CA LYS A 205 -6.14 -31.80 26.79
C LYS A 205 -5.77 -30.60 27.66
N VAL A 206 -6.77 -29.87 28.13
CA VAL A 206 -6.59 -28.81 29.13
C VAL A 206 -6.31 -29.46 30.48
N VAL A 207 -5.22 -29.05 31.16
CA VAL A 207 -4.79 -29.67 32.44
C VAL A 207 -4.99 -28.77 33.65
N ALA A 208 -5.19 -27.47 33.46
CA ALA A 208 -5.46 -26.52 34.54
C ALA A 208 -6.34 -25.35 34.07
N SER A 209 -6.83 -24.56 35.02
CA SER A 209 -7.67 -23.39 34.75
C SER A 209 -6.93 -22.32 33.96
N THR A 210 -7.64 -21.70 33.01
CA THR A 210 -7.14 -20.57 32.23
C THR A 210 -6.84 -19.35 33.12
N GLN A 211 -5.66 -18.78 32.95
CA GLN A 211 -5.18 -17.58 33.63
C GLN A 211 -5.30 -16.36 32.71
N LYS A 212 -5.60 -15.19 33.29
CA LYS A 212 -5.59 -13.91 32.58
C LYS A 212 -4.25 -13.22 32.77
N ILE A 213 -3.56 -12.99 31.67
CA ILE A 213 -2.25 -12.33 31.67
C ILE A 213 -2.40 -10.93 31.07
N TRP A 214 -2.18 -9.90 31.88
CA TRP A 214 -2.34 -8.52 31.43
C TRP A 214 -1.18 -8.05 30.55
N ARG A 215 -1.52 -7.31 29.50
CA ARG A 215 -0.60 -6.66 28.57
C ARG A 215 -0.99 -5.21 28.36
N LYS A 216 0.01 -4.40 28.06
CA LYS A 216 -0.15 -2.97 27.77
C LYS A 216 -0.23 -2.76 26.27
N ILE A 217 -1.10 -1.84 25.84
CA ILE A 217 -1.19 -1.34 24.48
C ILE A 217 -1.37 0.17 24.48
N SER A 218 -1.11 0.79 23.33
CA SER A 218 -1.33 2.20 23.10
C SER A 218 -2.26 2.37 21.90
N LEU A 219 -3.26 3.23 22.04
CA LEU A 219 -4.22 3.56 20.98
C LEU A 219 -4.02 5.01 20.55
N PHE A 220 -3.94 5.23 19.25
CA PHE A 220 -3.76 6.55 18.63
C PHE A 220 -4.91 6.84 17.67
N ILE A 221 -5.39 8.08 17.71
CA ILE A 221 -6.33 8.64 16.73
C ILE A 221 -5.56 9.66 15.90
N ILE A 222 -5.33 9.36 14.62
CA ILE A 222 -4.45 10.12 13.74
C ILE A 222 -5.28 10.70 12.60
N PHE A 223 -5.16 12.01 12.38
CA PHE A 223 -5.75 12.71 11.26
C PHE A 223 -4.69 13.00 10.21
N ASP A 224 -4.91 12.53 8.98
CA ASP A 224 -4.13 12.95 7.82
C ASP A 224 -4.87 14.08 7.10
N ALA A 225 -4.27 15.28 7.13
CA ALA A 225 -4.83 16.48 6.53
C ALA A 225 -4.69 16.55 4.99
N LEU A 226 -3.90 15.68 4.37
CA LEU A 226 -3.83 15.54 2.91
C LEU A 226 -4.99 14.67 2.44
N GLU A 227 -5.18 13.50 3.06
CA GLU A 227 -6.22 12.54 2.70
C GLU A 227 -7.62 12.94 3.24
N ASP A 228 -7.66 13.85 4.21
CA ASP A 228 -8.83 14.14 5.05
C ASP A 228 -9.36 12.87 5.76
N LYS A 229 -8.42 12.02 6.18
CA LYS A 229 -8.70 10.71 6.74
C LYS A 229 -8.40 10.67 8.23
N LEU A 230 -9.31 10.08 9.00
CA LEU A 230 -9.06 9.74 10.39
C LEU A 230 -8.75 8.24 10.47
N SER A 231 -7.67 7.87 11.13
CA SER A 231 -7.26 6.47 11.36
C SER A 231 -7.13 6.17 12.85
N ILE A 232 -7.38 4.90 13.20
CA ILE A 232 -7.25 4.36 14.55
C ILE A 232 -6.12 3.35 14.53
N GLN A 233 -5.07 3.57 15.32
CA GLN A 233 -3.93 2.64 15.40
C GLN A 233 -3.76 2.09 16.81
N ILE A 234 -3.73 0.76 16.93
CA ILE A 234 -3.25 0.06 18.12
C ILE A 234 -1.79 -0.28 17.96
N ARG A 235 -1.01 -0.02 19.00
CA ARG A 235 0.44 -0.29 19.03
C ARG A 235 0.85 -1.04 20.27
N ASN A 236 1.83 -1.92 20.10
CA ASN A 236 2.66 -2.46 21.18
C ASN A 236 4.04 -1.78 21.12
N GLY A 237 4.23 -0.76 21.94
CA GLY A 237 5.39 0.13 21.81
C GLY A 237 5.39 0.85 20.45
N LYS A 238 6.42 0.62 19.63
CA LYS A 238 6.53 1.20 18.28
C LYS A 238 5.87 0.34 17.18
N GLN A 239 5.55 -0.92 17.49
CA GLN A 239 4.98 -1.84 16.50
C GLN A 239 3.48 -1.59 16.36
N ILE A 240 3.02 -1.39 15.12
CA ILE A 240 1.59 -1.30 14.78
C ILE A 240 1.00 -2.70 14.73
N LEU A 241 -0.15 -2.88 15.39
CA LEU A 241 -0.95 -4.10 15.32
C LEU A 241 -2.03 -3.90 14.25
N GLU A 242 -1.69 -4.16 12.99
CA GLU A 242 -2.54 -3.87 11.83
C GLU A 242 -3.93 -4.52 11.93
N SER A 243 -4.00 -5.82 12.24
CA SER A 243 -5.27 -6.55 12.37
C SER A 243 -6.18 -5.92 13.42
N ALA A 244 -5.62 -5.54 14.57
CA ALA A 244 -6.37 -4.94 15.66
C ALA A 244 -6.79 -3.49 15.35
N SER A 245 -5.95 -2.76 14.62
CA SER A 245 -6.22 -1.38 14.17
C SER A 245 -7.39 -1.36 13.18
N ASN A 246 -7.33 -2.19 12.14
CA ASN A 246 -8.39 -2.33 11.13
C ASN A 246 -9.71 -2.78 11.76
N TRP A 247 -9.66 -3.70 12.74
CA TRP A 247 -10.84 -4.15 13.46
C TRP A 247 -11.50 -3.02 14.26
N LEU A 248 -10.73 -2.19 14.98
CA LEU A 248 -11.29 -1.04 15.68
C LEU A 248 -11.85 0.01 14.72
N GLU A 249 -11.21 0.25 13.58
CA GLU A 249 -11.75 1.15 12.54
C GLU A 249 -13.11 0.67 12.02
N LEU A 250 -13.25 -0.65 11.79
CA LEU A 250 -14.52 -1.25 11.40
C LEU A 250 -15.58 -1.05 12.48
N LEU A 251 -15.27 -1.38 13.73
CA LEU A 251 -16.19 -1.18 14.86
C LEU A 251 -16.62 0.28 15.03
N HIS A 252 -15.72 1.23 14.79
CA HIS A 252 -16.02 2.65 14.85
C HIS A 252 -16.96 3.05 13.72
N THR A 253 -16.69 2.57 12.51
CA THR A 253 -17.51 2.84 11.31
C THR A 253 -18.92 2.27 11.45
N GLU A 254 -19.05 1.10 12.08
CA GLU A 254 -20.34 0.48 12.40
C GLU A 254 -21.06 1.13 13.61
N GLY A 255 -20.45 2.14 14.26
CA GLY A 255 -21.02 2.81 15.43
C GLY A 255 -21.05 1.97 16.70
N LYS A 256 -20.33 0.83 16.72
CA LYS A 256 -20.24 -0.07 17.88
C LYS A 256 -19.31 0.45 18.97
N ILE A 257 -18.40 1.36 18.63
CA ILE A 257 -17.51 2.02 19.60
C ILE A 257 -17.58 3.55 19.45
N SER A 258 -17.40 4.25 20.56
CA SER A 258 -17.41 5.72 20.61
C SER A 258 -16.04 6.27 20.96
N LEU A 259 -15.47 7.13 20.10
CA LEU A 259 -14.21 7.84 20.39
C LEU A 259 -14.33 8.80 21.58
N GLN A 260 -15.54 9.26 21.90
CA GLN A 260 -15.76 10.06 23.11
C GLN A 260 -15.55 9.22 24.37
N ALA A 261 -16.06 7.98 24.40
CA ALA A 261 -15.86 7.09 25.53
C ALA A 261 -14.40 6.57 25.59
N LEU A 262 -13.88 6.14 24.44
CA LEU A 262 -12.57 5.51 24.33
C LEU A 262 -11.43 6.52 24.49
N CYS A 263 -11.52 7.69 23.87
CA CYS A 263 -10.43 8.65 23.78
C CYS A 263 -10.72 10.00 24.45
N LYS A 264 -11.91 10.20 25.04
CA LYS A 264 -12.39 11.52 25.49
C LYS A 264 -12.38 12.55 24.35
N LEU A 265 -12.59 12.07 23.12
CA LEU A 265 -12.49 12.86 21.90
C LEU A 265 -13.88 12.97 21.26
N SER A 266 -14.49 14.15 21.33
CA SER A 266 -15.85 14.37 20.82
C SER A 266 -15.83 14.69 19.33
N THR A 267 -16.96 14.47 18.64
CA THR A 267 -17.09 14.83 17.22
C THR A 267 -16.86 16.33 17.01
N GLU A 268 -17.31 17.17 17.94
CA GLU A 268 -17.05 18.61 17.90
C GLU A 268 -15.56 18.93 18.06
N THR A 269 -14.84 18.25 18.96
CA THR A 269 -13.39 18.42 19.12
C THR A 269 -12.64 17.96 17.87
N ILE A 270 -13.04 16.84 17.27
CA ILE A 270 -12.46 16.34 16.01
C ILE A 270 -12.65 17.37 14.91
N ASN A 271 -13.88 17.85 14.72
CA ASN A 271 -14.19 18.85 13.69
C ASN A 271 -13.44 20.17 13.94
N PHE A 272 -13.40 20.64 15.19
CA PHE A 272 -12.66 21.85 15.54
C PHE A 272 -11.15 21.71 15.27
N GLN A 273 -10.53 20.57 15.60
CA GLN A 273 -9.11 20.36 15.33
C GLN A 273 -8.82 20.21 13.84
N ARG A 274 -9.68 19.51 13.10
CA ARG A 274 -9.63 19.45 11.63
C ARG A 274 -9.69 20.86 11.03
N GLU A 275 -10.66 21.66 11.45
CA GLU A 275 -10.80 23.05 11.02
C GLU A 275 -9.58 23.91 11.37
N ALA A 276 -9.02 23.76 12.57
CA ALA A 276 -7.84 24.51 12.99
C ALA A 276 -6.61 24.16 12.13
N ILE A 277 -6.40 22.87 11.85
CA ILE A 277 -5.29 22.39 11.00
C ILE A 277 -5.44 22.90 9.57
N LEU A 278 -6.65 22.82 9.00
CA LEU A 278 -6.92 23.32 7.65
C LEU A 278 -6.79 24.85 7.56
N LYS A 279 -7.30 25.57 8.57
CA LYS A 279 -7.16 27.04 8.67
C LYS A 279 -5.71 27.47 8.82
N GLN A 280 -4.89 26.72 9.56
CA GLN A 280 -3.46 26.97 9.67
C GLN A 280 -2.79 26.86 8.29
N LYS A 281 -3.12 25.84 7.49
CA LYS A 281 -2.60 25.70 6.12
C LYS A 281 -3.06 26.85 5.21
N ASN A 282 -4.33 27.26 5.29
CA ASN A 282 -4.79 28.45 4.57
C ASN A 282 -4.05 29.73 5.01
N THR A 283 -3.72 29.85 6.29
CA THR A 283 -2.92 30.98 6.82
C THR A 283 -1.47 30.96 6.29
N GLU A 284 -0.88 29.77 6.16
CA GLU A 284 0.45 29.58 5.58
C GLU A 284 0.49 30.04 4.11
N ILE A 285 -0.56 29.74 3.34
CA ILE A 285 -0.70 30.21 1.95
C ILE A 285 -0.79 31.73 1.89
N GLU A 286 -1.60 32.35 2.74
CA GLU A 286 -1.69 33.82 2.80
C GLU A 286 -0.34 34.44 3.20
N SER A 287 0.40 33.81 4.13
CA SER A 287 1.77 34.23 4.46
C SER A 287 2.72 34.11 3.27
N ARG A 288 2.60 33.05 2.47
CA ARG A 288 3.38 32.85 1.23
C ARG A 288 3.07 33.94 0.21
N LEU A 289 1.80 34.27 -0.01
CA LEU A 289 1.37 35.36 -0.90
C LEU A 289 1.90 36.71 -0.42
N GLU A 290 1.91 36.97 0.89
CA GLU A 290 2.47 38.20 1.43
C GLU A 290 3.99 38.28 1.23
N LYS A 291 4.73 37.17 1.40
CA LYS A 291 6.17 37.12 1.06
C LYS A 291 6.42 37.42 -0.42
N ILE A 292 5.60 36.87 -1.32
CA ILE A 292 5.66 37.16 -2.76
C ILE A 292 5.41 38.65 -3.01
N ARG A 293 4.39 39.22 -2.37
CA ARG A 293 4.06 40.65 -2.46
C ARG A 293 5.20 41.54 -1.99
N GLN A 294 5.82 41.25 -0.85
CA GLN A 294 6.97 42.01 -0.35
C GLN A 294 8.17 41.96 -1.31
N LYS A 295 8.45 40.79 -1.90
CA LYS A 295 9.50 40.63 -2.92
C LYS A 295 9.20 41.39 -4.20
N ALA A 296 7.97 41.33 -4.70
CA ALA A 296 7.55 42.09 -5.88
C ALA A 296 7.70 43.61 -5.65
N LEU A 297 7.29 44.10 -4.47
CA LEU A 297 7.47 45.50 -4.07
C LEU A 297 8.94 45.91 -3.94
N ALA A 298 9.81 45.03 -3.44
CA ALA A 298 11.25 45.27 -3.39
C ALA A 298 11.88 45.33 -4.79
N ALA A 299 11.49 44.43 -5.70
CA ALA A 299 11.94 44.44 -7.09
C ALA A 299 11.49 45.70 -7.85
N THR A 300 10.31 46.25 -7.53
CA THR A 300 9.84 47.52 -8.15
C THR A 300 10.62 48.75 -7.65
N LYS A 301 11.22 48.68 -6.44
CA LYS A 301 12.05 49.76 -5.86
C LYS A 301 13.52 49.70 -6.29
N ALA A 302 13.99 48.54 -6.77
CA ALA A 302 15.37 48.29 -7.18
C ALA A 302 15.62 48.53 -8.68
N THR A 303 14.72 49.21 -9.41
CA THR A 303 14.98 49.66 -10.78
C THR A 303 15.97 50.83 -10.79
N GLY A 304 17.23 50.49 -10.58
CA GLY A 304 18.41 51.34 -10.63
C GLY A 304 19.63 50.45 -10.38
N GLU A 305 20.33 50.10 -11.46
CA GLU A 305 21.59 49.33 -11.53
C GLU A 305 21.51 47.79 -11.58
N GLY A 306 21.98 47.23 -12.71
CA GLY A 306 22.76 45.98 -12.73
C GLY A 306 22.12 44.72 -13.32
N ASP A 307 22.49 44.39 -14.56
CA ASP A 307 22.11 43.22 -15.38
C ASP A 307 22.52 41.81 -14.85
N ASN A 308 22.74 41.63 -13.54
CA ASN A 308 23.31 40.38 -12.99
C ASN A 308 22.35 39.47 -12.19
N TYR A 309 21.04 39.77 -12.14
CA TYR A 309 20.07 39.01 -11.31
C TYR A 309 19.06 38.13 -12.08
N LYS A 310 19.12 38.05 -13.41
CA LYS A 310 18.19 37.22 -14.22
C LYS A 310 18.26 35.70 -13.92
N ALA A 311 19.25 35.23 -13.18
CA ALA A 311 19.43 33.82 -12.86
C ALA A 311 18.53 33.29 -11.71
N LEU A 312 17.87 34.15 -10.91
CA LEU A 312 17.12 33.74 -9.70
C LEU A 312 15.58 33.72 -9.86
N GLY A 313 15.06 34.06 -11.04
CA GLY A 313 13.62 34.26 -11.27
C GLY A 313 13.08 35.55 -10.66
N GLU A 314 11.88 35.97 -11.08
CA GLU A 314 11.28 37.25 -10.69
C GLU A 314 9.85 37.09 -10.17
N ALA A 315 9.37 38.09 -9.43
CA ALA A 315 7.98 38.21 -9.01
C ALA A 315 7.44 39.57 -9.48
N VAL A 316 6.59 39.57 -10.51
CA VAL A 316 6.08 40.78 -11.15
C VAL A 316 4.61 40.96 -10.83
N GLN A 317 4.23 42.12 -10.29
CA GLN A 317 2.83 42.46 -10.05
C GLN A 317 2.16 42.88 -11.37
N LEU A 318 1.01 42.27 -11.67
CA LEU A 318 0.14 42.54 -12.81
C LEU A 318 -1.18 43.14 -12.30
N ARG A 319 -1.71 44.13 -13.02
CA ARG A 319 -2.98 44.78 -12.69
C ARG A 319 -3.93 44.83 -13.88
N ASP A 320 -5.22 44.74 -13.58
CA ASP A 320 -6.33 44.96 -14.52
C ASP A 320 -6.13 44.24 -15.87
N GLY A 321 -6.12 44.97 -16.99
CA GLY A 321 -6.00 44.41 -18.34
C GLY A 321 -4.76 43.56 -18.58
N GLN A 322 -3.67 43.80 -17.83
CA GLN A 322 -2.43 43.01 -17.92
C GLN A 322 -2.65 41.57 -17.48
N ILE A 323 -3.58 41.31 -16.57
CA ILE A 323 -3.86 39.98 -16.03
C ILE A 323 -4.37 39.05 -17.14
N SER A 324 -5.34 39.51 -17.93
CA SER A 324 -5.93 38.70 -19.00
C SER A 324 -4.93 38.36 -20.11
N LEU A 325 -4.07 39.33 -20.48
CA LEU A 325 -3.02 39.17 -21.48
C LEU A 325 -1.97 38.18 -20.98
N ALA A 326 -1.44 38.40 -19.78
CA ALA A 326 -0.43 37.54 -19.19
C ALA A 326 -0.95 36.11 -18.97
N PHE A 327 -2.20 35.94 -18.57
CA PHE A 327 -2.81 34.62 -18.43
C PHE A 327 -2.81 33.86 -19.75
N SER A 328 -3.30 34.48 -20.83
CA SER A 328 -3.31 33.88 -22.17
C SER A 328 -1.90 33.57 -22.68
N GLU A 329 -0.94 34.49 -22.50
CA GLU A 329 0.46 34.28 -22.89
C GLU A 329 1.10 33.12 -22.13
N VAL A 330 0.91 33.07 -20.81
CA VAL A 330 1.46 32.01 -19.95
C VAL A 330 0.86 30.66 -20.30
N LEU A 331 -0.46 30.55 -20.50
CA LEU A 331 -1.08 29.30 -20.95
C LEU A 331 -0.54 28.86 -22.33
N ASN A 332 -0.40 29.79 -23.29
CA ASN A 332 0.13 29.48 -24.62
C ASN A 332 1.61 29.04 -24.59
N SER A 333 2.36 29.43 -23.56
CA SER A 333 3.76 29.01 -23.37
C SER A 333 3.91 27.58 -22.86
N ALA A 334 2.83 26.97 -22.35
CA ALA A 334 2.86 25.64 -21.76
C ALA A 334 3.32 24.55 -22.75
N LYS A 335 4.26 23.73 -22.30
CA LYS A 335 4.88 22.64 -23.05
C LYS A 335 4.40 21.27 -22.56
N SER A 336 4.04 21.13 -21.29
CA SER A 336 3.78 19.82 -20.69
C SER A 336 2.60 19.78 -19.72
N GLN A 337 2.47 20.77 -18.83
CA GLN A 337 1.53 20.70 -17.72
C GLN A 337 1.00 22.08 -17.32
N ILE A 338 -0.29 22.13 -16.99
CA ILE A 338 -0.95 23.27 -16.37
C ILE A 338 -1.79 22.78 -15.19
N LEU A 339 -1.58 23.38 -14.01
CA LEU A 339 -2.46 23.25 -12.86
C LEU A 339 -3.22 24.56 -12.68
N ILE A 340 -4.54 24.50 -12.57
CA ILE A 340 -5.38 25.67 -12.29
C ILE A 340 -6.21 25.35 -11.06
N TYR A 341 -6.16 26.21 -10.05
CA TYR A 341 -7.17 26.24 -9.01
C TYR A 341 -7.95 27.55 -9.11
N SER A 342 -9.28 27.43 -9.27
CA SER A 342 -10.18 28.58 -9.24
C SER A 342 -11.44 28.21 -8.46
N PRO A 343 -11.78 28.94 -7.39
CA PRO A 343 -12.91 28.59 -6.52
C PRO A 343 -14.22 28.44 -7.31
N TRP A 344 -14.40 29.29 -8.34
CA TRP A 344 -15.55 29.27 -9.23
C TRP A 344 -15.14 29.20 -10.69
N VAL A 345 -15.90 28.44 -11.47
CA VAL A 345 -15.75 28.26 -12.93
C VAL A 345 -17.08 28.60 -13.60
N ASN A 346 -17.07 29.45 -14.62
CA ASN A 346 -18.30 29.81 -15.34
C ASN A 346 -18.10 30.04 -16.84
N GLN A 347 -19.22 30.12 -17.56
CA GLN A 347 -19.29 30.29 -19.01
C GLN A 347 -18.75 31.64 -19.50
N ALA A 348 -18.63 32.65 -18.62
CA ALA A 348 -18.14 33.97 -19.00
C ALA A 348 -16.67 33.92 -19.41
N VAL A 349 -15.84 33.21 -18.63
CA VAL A 349 -14.44 32.98 -18.95
C VAL A 349 -14.26 31.72 -19.81
N VAL A 350 -14.91 30.60 -19.44
CA VAL A 350 -14.83 29.32 -20.17
C VAL A 350 -15.75 29.33 -21.40
N ASN A 351 -15.48 30.25 -22.31
CA ASN A 351 -16.18 30.41 -23.59
C ASN A 351 -15.48 29.63 -24.72
N GLU A 352 -16.06 29.66 -25.93
CA GLU A 352 -15.53 28.93 -27.09
C GLU A 352 -14.07 29.29 -27.44
N LYS A 353 -13.65 30.54 -27.21
CA LYS A 353 -12.25 30.95 -27.43
C LYS A 353 -11.32 30.26 -26.44
N PHE A 354 -11.73 30.16 -25.18
CA PHE A 354 -10.96 29.48 -24.14
C PHE A 354 -10.92 27.96 -24.37
N ILE A 355 -12.04 27.34 -24.73
CA ILE A 355 -12.09 25.91 -25.11
C ILE A 355 -11.17 25.63 -26.31
N THR A 356 -11.20 26.48 -27.32
CA THR A 356 -10.30 26.38 -28.49
C THR A 356 -8.83 26.49 -28.09
N LEU A 357 -8.50 27.39 -27.14
CA LEU A 357 -7.15 27.51 -26.60
C LEU A 357 -6.73 26.21 -25.91
N LEU A 358 -7.53 25.68 -24.99
CA LEU A 358 -7.23 24.44 -24.30
C LEU A 358 -7.09 23.25 -25.26
N GLN A 359 -7.92 23.15 -26.30
CA GLN A 359 -7.78 22.10 -27.32
C GLN A 359 -6.47 22.24 -28.12
N LYS A 360 -6.01 23.46 -28.42
CA LYS A 360 -4.68 23.66 -29.04
C LYS A 360 -3.56 23.17 -28.14
N LEU A 361 -3.66 23.42 -26.83
CA LEU A 361 -2.70 22.93 -25.84
C LEU A 361 -2.73 21.39 -25.77
N ALA A 362 -3.92 20.80 -25.73
CA ALA A 362 -4.13 19.36 -25.75
C ALA A 362 -3.52 18.68 -26.98
N ASN A 363 -3.65 19.31 -28.16
CA ASN A 363 -3.04 18.83 -29.40
C ASN A 363 -1.50 18.82 -29.36
N ARG A 364 -0.89 19.68 -28.54
CA ARG A 364 0.56 19.69 -28.27
C ARG A 364 0.97 18.69 -27.17
N GLY A 365 0.03 17.96 -26.59
CA GLY A 365 0.28 17.03 -25.49
C GLY A 365 0.31 17.67 -24.09
N VAL A 366 -0.13 18.93 -23.95
CA VAL A 366 -0.20 19.57 -22.63
C VAL A 366 -1.31 18.94 -21.80
N ARG A 367 -1.01 18.58 -20.55
CA ARG A 367 -1.95 18.01 -19.57
C ARG A 367 -2.43 19.10 -18.63
N ILE A 368 -3.73 19.20 -18.41
CA ILE A 368 -4.37 20.33 -17.72
C ILE A 368 -5.26 19.79 -16.61
N LEU A 369 -4.93 20.13 -15.36
CA LEU A 369 -5.74 19.80 -14.20
C LEU A 369 -6.40 21.07 -13.65
N ILE A 370 -7.71 21.02 -13.46
CA ILE A 370 -8.52 22.12 -12.95
C ILE A 370 -9.20 21.69 -11.65
N GLY A 371 -8.87 22.39 -10.57
CA GLY A 371 -9.48 22.23 -9.26
C GLY A 371 -10.42 23.40 -8.98
N HIS A 372 -11.57 23.11 -8.38
CA HIS A 372 -12.53 24.14 -7.97
C HIS A 372 -13.22 23.81 -6.65
N GLY A 373 -14.02 24.75 -6.15
CA GLY A 373 -14.79 24.63 -4.93
C GLY A 373 -14.21 25.44 -3.79
N ILE A 374 -15.10 26.11 -3.07
CA ILE A 374 -14.79 26.96 -1.91
C ILE A 374 -15.54 26.49 -0.67
N ALA A 375 -16.69 25.86 -0.86
CA ALA A 375 -17.45 25.27 0.22
C ALA A 375 -16.70 24.08 0.85
N ARG A 376 -17.00 23.81 2.12
CA ARG A 376 -16.42 22.68 2.85
C ARG A 376 -16.91 21.34 2.31
N ARG A 377 -18.16 21.28 1.85
CA ARG A 377 -18.79 20.11 1.22
C ARG A 377 -19.32 20.50 -0.15
N GLN A 378 -19.29 19.57 -1.09
CA GLN A 378 -19.70 19.84 -2.47
C GLN A 378 -21.19 20.21 -2.56
N GLU A 379 -22.02 19.59 -1.73
CA GLU A 379 -23.45 19.89 -1.60
C GLU A 379 -23.76 21.31 -1.10
N ASP A 380 -22.82 21.95 -0.42
CA ASP A 380 -22.94 23.32 0.09
C ASP A 380 -22.37 24.36 -0.89
N GLU A 381 -21.96 23.95 -2.10
CA GLU A 381 -21.37 24.87 -3.08
C GLU A 381 -22.45 25.75 -3.72
N ASP A 382 -22.46 27.02 -3.35
CA ASP A 382 -23.40 28.02 -3.88
C ASP A 382 -23.22 28.28 -5.39
N LYS A 383 -22.02 28.02 -5.93
CA LYS A 383 -21.66 28.32 -7.32
C LYS A 383 -20.99 27.12 -7.99
N PRO A 384 -21.73 26.02 -8.24
CA PRO A 384 -21.20 24.86 -8.94
C PRO A 384 -20.90 25.21 -10.40
N ILE A 385 -20.04 24.41 -11.04
CA ILE A 385 -19.78 24.56 -12.48
C ILE A 385 -21.08 24.27 -13.25
N PRO A 386 -21.49 25.12 -14.20
CA PRO A 386 -22.60 24.78 -15.08
C PRO A 386 -22.31 23.46 -15.83
N PRO A 387 -23.24 22.48 -15.84
CA PRO A 387 -22.99 21.16 -16.42
C PRO A 387 -22.48 21.19 -17.87
N GLU A 388 -22.99 22.12 -18.70
CA GLU A 388 -22.54 22.30 -20.09
C GLU A 388 -21.09 22.79 -20.20
N VAL A 389 -20.65 23.63 -19.26
CA VAL A 389 -19.26 24.09 -19.19
C VAL A 389 -18.34 22.95 -18.81
N GLU A 390 -18.72 22.17 -17.78
CA GLU A 390 -17.95 21.02 -17.33
C GLU A 390 -17.83 19.97 -18.45
N LYS A 391 -18.94 19.67 -19.13
CA LYS A 391 -18.96 18.75 -20.27
C LYS A 391 -18.02 19.18 -21.40
N LYS A 392 -18.01 20.48 -21.75
CA LYS A 392 -17.09 21.02 -22.76
C LYS A 392 -15.62 20.91 -22.35
N LEU A 393 -15.31 21.16 -21.08
CA LEU A 393 -13.95 20.99 -20.55
C LEU A 393 -13.51 19.52 -20.62
N ARG A 394 -14.34 18.59 -20.10
CA ARG A 394 -14.04 17.15 -20.08
C ARG A 394 -13.98 16.52 -21.49
N ALA A 395 -14.59 17.15 -22.49
CA ALA A 395 -14.53 16.68 -23.88
C ALA A 395 -13.16 16.89 -24.54
N ILE A 396 -12.27 17.71 -23.95
CA ILE A 396 -10.97 18.04 -24.52
C ILE A 396 -9.99 16.88 -24.33
N LYS A 397 -9.59 16.27 -25.45
CA LYS A 397 -8.72 15.10 -25.50
C LYS A 397 -7.42 15.37 -26.26
N THR A 398 -6.39 14.60 -25.94
CA THR A 398 -5.18 14.53 -26.76
C THR A 398 -5.47 13.82 -28.09
N PRO A 399 -4.59 13.92 -29.10
CA PRO A 399 -4.73 13.18 -30.36
C PRO A 399 -4.78 11.66 -30.18
N ASP A 400 -4.20 11.15 -29.08
CA ASP A 400 -4.21 9.73 -28.71
C ASP A 400 -5.46 9.34 -27.88
N GLY A 401 -6.44 10.24 -27.72
CA GLY A 401 -7.75 9.96 -27.12
C GLY A 401 -7.83 10.07 -25.59
N LEU A 402 -6.73 10.44 -24.91
CA LEU A 402 -6.71 10.64 -23.45
C LEU A 402 -7.36 11.96 -23.05
N ALA A 403 -7.95 12.01 -21.86
CA ALA A 403 -8.41 13.27 -21.27
C ALA A 403 -7.22 14.22 -21.06
N SER A 404 -7.21 15.34 -21.78
CA SER A 404 -6.17 16.36 -21.63
C SER A 404 -6.55 17.38 -20.57
N VAL A 405 -7.84 17.70 -20.46
CA VAL A 405 -8.39 18.57 -19.41
C VAL A 405 -9.19 17.71 -18.45
N GLN A 406 -8.82 17.76 -17.16
CA GLN A 406 -9.53 17.09 -16.09
C GLN A 406 -9.98 18.12 -15.07
N VAL A 407 -11.24 18.05 -14.66
CA VAL A 407 -11.89 19.05 -13.80
C VAL A 407 -12.46 18.34 -12.57
N PHE A 408 -12.06 18.78 -11.38
CA PHE A 408 -12.45 18.14 -10.13
C PHE A 408 -12.87 19.18 -9.09
N TRP A 409 -13.94 18.86 -8.36
CA TRP A 409 -14.27 19.56 -7.12
C TRP A 409 -13.27 19.10 -6.05
N LEU A 410 -12.44 20.02 -5.58
CA LEU A 410 -11.42 19.80 -4.56
C LEU A 410 -11.74 20.53 -3.25
N GLY A 411 -12.67 21.49 -3.28
CA GLY A 411 -13.30 22.10 -2.10
C GLY A 411 -12.36 22.89 -1.18
N ASP A 412 -12.98 23.50 -0.16
CA ASP A 412 -12.34 24.07 1.03
C ASP A 412 -11.10 24.93 0.74
N SER A 413 -11.14 25.75 -0.31
CA SER A 413 -10.02 26.63 -0.63
C SER A 413 -10.43 27.88 -1.39
N HIS A 414 -9.93 29.00 -0.89
CA HIS A 414 -10.03 30.31 -1.53
C HIS A 414 -8.87 30.58 -2.49
N VAL A 415 -7.97 29.63 -2.69
CA VAL A 415 -6.75 29.80 -3.51
C VAL A 415 -7.12 30.10 -4.95
N LYS A 416 -6.31 30.93 -5.62
CA LYS A 416 -6.48 31.30 -7.03
C LYS A 416 -5.11 31.26 -7.68
N GLU A 417 -4.71 30.06 -8.07
CA GLU A 417 -3.35 29.80 -8.54
C GLU A 417 -3.36 29.09 -9.89
N VAL A 418 -2.41 29.47 -10.74
CA VAL A 418 -2.13 28.81 -12.01
C VAL A 418 -0.65 28.48 -12.05
N ILE A 419 -0.30 27.24 -12.33
CA ILE A 419 1.08 26.78 -12.42
C ILE A 419 1.29 26.16 -13.78
N VAL A 420 2.33 26.59 -14.50
CA VAL A 420 2.69 26.09 -15.83
C VAL A 420 4.10 25.51 -15.79
N ASP A 421 4.21 24.24 -16.20
CA ASP A 421 5.47 23.49 -16.37
C ASP A 421 6.44 23.54 -15.17
N LYS A 422 5.91 23.72 -13.95
CA LYS A 422 6.69 23.94 -12.72
C LYS A 422 7.68 25.13 -12.82
N GLN A 423 7.42 26.07 -13.72
CA GLN A 423 8.31 27.19 -14.04
C GLN A 423 7.66 28.56 -13.83
N ILE A 424 6.35 28.65 -14.04
CA ILE A 424 5.60 29.91 -13.90
C ILE A 424 4.45 29.68 -12.93
N HIS A 425 4.33 30.55 -11.95
CA HIS A 425 3.22 30.58 -11.00
C HIS A 425 2.51 31.93 -11.11
N LEU A 426 1.21 31.91 -11.40
CA LEU A 426 0.33 33.07 -11.29
C LEU A 426 -0.52 32.94 -10.03
N CYS A 427 -0.44 33.91 -9.13
CA CYS A 427 -1.22 33.91 -7.89
C CYS A 427 -1.77 35.29 -7.56
N GLY A 428 -2.89 35.35 -6.84
CA GLY A 428 -3.44 36.63 -6.38
C GLY A 428 -4.92 36.56 -6.05
N SER A 429 -5.59 37.71 -6.14
CA SER A 429 -7.02 37.84 -5.83
C SER A 429 -7.95 37.47 -7.01
N HIS A 430 -7.39 37.37 -8.22
CA HIS A 430 -8.13 37.21 -9.47
C HIS A 430 -8.69 35.78 -9.65
N ASN A 431 -10.00 35.66 -9.87
CA ASN A 431 -10.63 34.35 -10.13
C ASN A 431 -10.45 33.93 -11.60
N TRP A 432 -9.44 33.11 -11.85
CA TRP A 432 -8.98 32.68 -13.18
C TRP A 432 -10.05 32.16 -14.14
N LEU A 433 -11.10 31.48 -13.64
CA LEU A 433 -12.09 30.80 -14.48
C LEU A 433 -13.51 31.35 -14.33
N SER A 434 -13.70 32.47 -13.62
CA SER A 434 -15.02 33.06 -13.43
C SER A 434 -15.08 34.58 -13.56
N TYR A 435 -13.94 35.26 -13.60
CA TYR A 435 -13.88 36.71 -13.74
C TYR A 435 -13.10 37.13 -15.00
N ARG A 436 -13.76 37.82 -15.93
CA ARG A 436 -13.14 38.27 -17.20
C ARG A 436 -12.35 39.58 -17.06
N GLY A 437 -12.49 40.30 -15.96
CA GLY A 437 -11.87 41.63 -15.78
C GLY A 437 -12.54 42.74 -16.59
N ASP A 438 -13.79 42.57 -17.03
CA ASP A 438 -14.52 43.46 -17.96
C ASP A 438 -15.59 44.34 -17.30
N TYR A 439 -15.76 44.27 -15.97
CA TYR A 439 -16.54 45.23 -15.19
C TYR A 439 -15.59 46.08 -14.33
N LEU A 440 -15.96 47.35 -14.06
CA LEU A 440 -15.23 48.38 -13.28
C LEU A 440 -14.02 47.86 -12.47
N PRO A 441 -12.81 48.45 -12.59
CA PRO A 441 -11.59 47.91 -11.99
C PRO A 441 -11.77 47.66 -10.49
N ARG A 442 -11.80 46.39 -10.09
CA ARG A 442 -11.93 45.94 -8.69
C ARG A 442 -10.62 46.07 -7.90
N GLY A 443 -9.55 46.57 -8.52
CA GLY A 443 -8.22 46.62 -7.92
C GLY A 443 -7.58 45.25 -7.75
N GLU A 444 -7.95 44.28 -8.61
CA GLU A 444 -7.38 42.93 -8.60
C GLU A 444 -5.85 42.99 -8.81
N SER A 445 -5.12 42.20 -8.02
CA SER A 445 -3.67 42.08 -8.14
C SER A 445 -3.29 40.63 -8.34
N VAL A 446 -2.46 40.39 -9.35
CA VAL A 446 -1.84 39.09 -9.63
C VAL A 446 -0.33 39.25 -9.59
N TYR A 447 0.36 38.21 -9.18
CA TYR A 447 1.80 38.11 -9.27
C TYR A 447 2.16 37.00 -10.25
N LYS A 448 3.00 37.33 -11.23
CA LYS A 448 3.69 36.35 -12.06
C LYS A 448 5.03 36.05 -11.43
N VAL A 449 5.21 34.83 -10.96
CA VAL A 449 6.38 34.37 -10.22
C VAL A 449 7.11 33.31 -11.04
N THR A 450 8.41 33.48 -11.22
CA THR A 450 9.32 32.51 -11.89
C THR A 450 10.49 32.09 -10.99
N ILE A 451 10.44 32.43 -9.71
CA ILE A 451 11.44 32.06 -8.70
C ILE A 451 11.32 30.56 -8.40
N PRO A 452 12.32 29.71 -8.72
CA PRO A 452 12.17 28.25 -8.74
C PRO A 452 11.59 27.64 -7.46
N HIS A 453 12.13 27.99 -6.29
CA HIS A 453 11.64 27.46 -5.01
C HIS A 453 10.17 27.83 -4.72
N GLN A 454 9.73 29.04 -5.07
CA GLN A 454 8.36 29.48 -4.81
C GLN A 454 7.36 28.83 -5.78
N VAL A 455 7.80 28.61 -7.03
CA VAL A 455 6.99 27.87 -8.00
C VAL A 455 6.88 26.40 -7.57
N GLN A 456 7.97 25.80 -7.10
CA GLN A 456 7.99 24.42 -6.60
C GLN A 456 7.08 24.24 -5.38
N GLU A 457 7.14 25.15 -4.40
CA GLU A 457 6.28 25.14 -3.22
C GLU A 457 4.78 25.26 -3.59
N ALA A 458 4.44 26.13 -4.54
CA ALA A 458 3.09 26.24 -5.06
C ALA A 458 2.67 24.97 -5.82
N TYR A 459 3.59 24.39 -6.60
CA TYR A 459 3.35 23.17 -7.35
C TYR A 459 3.02 22.01 -6.42
N GLU A 460 3.85 21.77 -5.39
CA GLU A 460 3.66 20.69 -4.42
C GLU A 460 2.31 20.82 -3.71
N PHE A 461 1.95 22.05 -3.31
CA PHE A 461 0.66 22.32 -2.69
C PHE A 461 -0.52 21.90 -3.58
N LEU A 462 -0.57 22.36 -4.83
CA LEU A 462 -1.69 22.02 -5.73
C LEU A 462 -1.63 20.56 -6.19
N ALA A 463 -0.46 20.06 -6.57
CA ALA A 463 -0.24 18.70 -7.02
C ALA A 463 -0.72 17.68 -5.98
N ASN A 464 -0.43 17.93 -4.70
CA ASN A 464 -0.89 17.08 -3.62
C ASN A 464 -2.41 16.99 -3.53
N ARG A 465 -3.15 18.09 -3.71
CA ARG A 465 -4.63 18.04 -3.71
C ARG A 465 -5.18 17.18 -4.84
N PHE A 466 -4.60 17.30 -6.04
CA PHE A 466 -4.97 16.43 -7.17
C PHE A 466 -4.57 14.97 -6.94
N GLN A 467 -3.41 14.72 -6.35
CA GLN A 467 -2.95 13.37 -6.01
C GLN A 467 -3.91 12.68 -5.05
N ASN A 468 -4.34 13.36 -3.98
CA ASN A 468 -5.27 12.78 -3.02
C ASN A 468 -6.63 12.50 -3.64
N HIS A 469 -7.08 13.39 -4.54
CA HIS A 469 -8.29 13.14 -5.31
C HIS A 469 -8.15 11.91 -6.22
N ALA A 470 -7.03 11.78 -6.94
CA ALA A 470 -6.75 10.63 -7.80
C ALA A 470 -6.70 9.32 -7.00
N GLN A 471 -6.14 9.36 -5.79
CA GLN A 471 -6.12 8.21 -4.88
C GLN A 471 -7.54 7.80 -4.45
N LYS A 472 -8.40 8.76 -4.08
CA LYS A 472 -9.82 8.49 -3.75
C LYS A 472 -10.59 7.91 -4.94
N LEU A 473 -10.36 8.45 -6.14
CA LEU A 473 -10.94 7.91 -7.37
C LEU A 473 -10.48 6.47 -7.62
N TRP A 474 -9.21 6.17 -7.35
CA TRP A 474 -8.63 4.85 -7.54
C TRP A 474 -9.22 3.83 -6.56
N GLU A 475 -9.31 4.19 -5.28
CA GLU A 475 -9.91 3.35 -4.23
C GLU A 475 -11.36 3.03 -4.56
N ASN A 476 -12.15 4.04 -4.97
CA ASN A 476 -13.52 3.85 -5.41
C ASN A 476 -13.59 2.98 -6.68
N ALA A 477 -12.66 3.16 -7.63
CA ALA A 477 -12.56 2.33 -8.81
C ALA A 477 -12.29 0.86 -8.46
N LEU A 478 -11.45 0.58 -7.47
CA LEU A 478 -11.17 -0.78 -7.00
C LEU A 478 -12.39 -1.40 -6.33
N GLU A 479 -13.05 -0.67 -5.44
CA GLU A 479 -14.24 -1.13 -4.71
C GLU A 479 -15.38 -1.48 -5.67
N ASN A 480 -15.62 -0.63 -6.66
CA ASN A 480 -16.77 -0.75 -7.57
C ASN A 480 -16.42 -1.36 -8.93
N ARG A 481 -15.16 -1.77 -9.14
CA ARG A 481 -14.61 -2.18 -10.45
C ARG A 481 -14.95 -1.21 -11.59
N ASN A 482 -14.85 0.09 -11.28
CA ASN A 482 -15.19 1.16 -12.22
C ASN A 482 -13.97 1.58 -13.05
N SER A 483 -13.88 1.07 -14.28
CA SER A 483 -12.77 1.38 -15.20
C SER A 483 -12.65 2.87 -15.53
N GLN A 484 -13.75 3.62 -15.57
CA GLN A 484 -13.71 5.05 -15.89
C GLN A 484 -13.00 5.84 -14.80
N LEU A 485 -13.32 5.57 -13.53
CA LEU A 485 -12.64 6.21 -12.40
C LEU A 485 -11.16 5.84 -12.34
N ALA A 486 -10.82 4.58 -12.63
CA ALA A 486 -9.43 4.14 -12.70
C ALA A 486 -8.66 4.89 -13.81
N ILE A 487 -9.25 5.05 -15.00
CA ILE A 487 -8.65 5.80 -16.10
C ILE A 487 -8.42 7.26 -15.71
N GLU A 488 -9.38 7.89 -15.04
CA GLU A 488 -9.24 9.26 -14.53
C GLU A 488 -8.07 9.37 -13.54
N SER A 489 -7.96 8.45 -12.56
CA SER A 489 -6.81 8.40 -11.64
C SER A 489 -5.47 8.30 -12.38
N LEU A 490 -5.36 7.39 -13.34
CA LEU A 490 -4.14 7.21 -14.14
C LEU A 490 -3.79 8.48 -14.93
N CYS A 491 -4.78 9.17 -15.48
CA CYS A 491 -4.58 10.42 -16.21
C CYS A 491 -4.11 11.55 -15.27
N VAL A 492 -4.62 11.63 -14.04
CA VAL A 492 -4.14 12.60 -13.04
C VAL A 492 -2.70 12.31 -12.62
N TRP A 493 -2.37 11.07 -12.25
CA TRP A 493 -1.00 10.70 -11.91
C TRP A 493 -0.04 10.95 -13.07
N GLY A 494 -0.46 10.60 -14.29
CA GLY A 494 0.24 10.98 -15.50
C GLY A 494 0.51 12.48 -15.54
N ALA A 495 -0.53 13.31 -15.48
CA ALA A 495 -0.39 14.77 -15.49
C ALA A 495 0.63 15.29 -14.47
N LEU A 496 0.69 14.68 -13.28
CA LEU A 496 1.62 15.04 -12.19
C LEU A 496 3.05 14.49 -12.33
N GLY A 497 3.33 13.66 -13.34
CA GLY A 497 4.62 13.00 -13.52
C GLY A 497 4.83 11.80 -12.59
N MET A 498 3.73 11.12 -12.25
CA MET A 498 3.68 9.98 -11.33
C MET A 498 3.35 8.67 -12.07
N GLU A 499 3.84 8.52 -13.31
CA GLU A 499 3.60 7.34 -14.14
C GLU A 499 4.02 6.04 -13.45
N ASP A 500 5.06 6.06 -12.61
CA ASP A 500 5.53 4.91 -11.84
C ASP A 500 4.52 4.44 -10.78
N ILE A 501 3.84 5.38 -10.13
CA ILE A 501 2.81 5.07 -9.11
C ILE A 501 1.60 4.44 -9.78
N ALA A 502 1.18 5.02 -10.90
CA ALA A 502 0.12 4.48 -11.73
C ALA A 502 0.37 3.02 -12.14
N LEU A 503 1.61 2.70 -12.57
CA LEU A 503 1.97 1.33 -12.95
C LEU A 503 2.00 0.37 -11.76
N LYS A 504 2.57 0.80 -10.63
CA LYS A 504 2.62 -0.02 -9.40
C LYS A 504 1.23 -0.38 -8.91
N GLU A 505 0.28 0.54 -8.98
CA GLU A 505 -1.11 0.29 -8.59
C GLU A 505 -1.80 -0.69 -9.56
N ILE A 506 -1.55 -0.60 -10.87
CA ILE A 506 -2.02 -1.60 -11.84
C ILE A 506 -1.47 -3.00 -11.49
N GLN A 507 -0.17 -3.10 -11.24
CA GLN A 507 0.50 -4.36 -10.90
C GLN A 507 -0.03 -4.95 -9.58
N LYS A 508 -0.06 -4.14 -8.52
CA LYS A 508 -0.48 -4.54 -7.17
C LYS A 508 -1.90 -5.09 -7.14
N ASN A 509 -2.79 -4.51 -7.95
CA ASN A 509 -4.21 -4.90 -7.99
C ASN A 509 -4.54 -5.84 -9.17
N ASN A 510 -3.52 -6.32 -9.90
CA ASN A 510 -3.64 -7.19 -11.08
C ASN A 510 -4.69 -6.69 -12.10
N TRP A 511 -4.72 -5.38 -12.37
CA TRP A 511 -5.72 -4.78 -13.27
C TRP A 511 -5.12 -4.52 -14.66
N LEU A 512 -4.66 -5.59 -15.31
CA LEU A 512 -3.89 -5.53 -16.56
C LEU A 512 -4.63 -4.85 -17.73
N GLY A 513 -5.97 -4.83 -17.71
CA GLY A 513 -6.77 -4.09 -18.70
C GLY A 513 -6.53 -2.58 -18.73
N LEU A 514 -5.86 -2.02 -17.72
CA LEU A 514 -5.46 -0.61 -17.69
C LEU A 514 -4.06 -0.36 -18.28
N LEU A 515 -3.33 -1.40 -18.65
CA LEU A 515 -1.99 -1.28 -19.22
C LEU A 515 -1.96 -0.48 -20.55
N PRO A 516 -2.92 -0.64 -21.49
CA PRO A 516 -2.99 0.22 -22.68
C PRO A 516 -3.16 1.71 -22.33
N VAL A 517 -3.96 2.02 -21.31
CA VAL A 517 -4.18 3.39 -20.83
C VAL A 517 -2.88 3.94 -20.24
N TRP A 518 -2.19 3.15 -19.41
CA TRP A 518 -0.90 3.53 -18.87
C TRP A 518 0.15 3.77 -19.96
N LEU A 519 0.20 2.95 -21.01
CA LEU A 519 1.11 3.14 -22.15
C LEU A 519 0.83 4.46 -22.88
N ASN A 520 -0.43 4.82 -23.06
CA ASN A 520 -0.79 6.13 -23.64
C ASN A 520 -0.37 7.28 -22.72
N VAL A 521 -0.51 7.14 -21.40
CA VAL A 521 -0.06 8.14 -20.42
C VAL A 521 1.46 8.30 -20.47
N ALA A 522 2.20 7.20 -20.47
CA ALA A 522 3.66 7.17 -20.56
C ALA A 522 4.16 7.75 -21.90
N LEU A 523 3.46 7.46 -23.01
CA LEU A 523 3.75 8.04 -24.32
C LEU A 523 3.68 9.57 -24.30
N GLN A 524 2.69 10.14 -23.61
CA GLN A 524 2.62 11.60 -23.45
C GLN A 524 3.77 12.12 -22.59
N GLY A 525 4.13 11.42 -21.50
CA GLY A 525 5.30 11.76 -20.68
C GLY A 525 6.61 11.77 -21.49
N LEU A 526 6.78 10.82 -22.40
CA LEU A 526 7.92 10.78 -23.34
C LEU A 526 7.91 11.97 -24.30
N LYS A 527 6.76 12.24 -24.94
CA LYS A 527 6.60 13.38 -25.88
C LYS A 527 6.88 14.72 -25.21
N SER A 528 6.47 14.88 -23.95
CA SER A 528 6.68 16.11 -23.17
C SER A 528 8.04 16.16 -22.46
N LYS A 529 8.88 15.12 -22.59
CA LYS A 529 10.18 14.96 -21.90
C LYS A 529 10.09 14.94 -20.37
N ASN A 530 8.92 14.64 -19.81
CA ASN A 530 8.73 14.46 -18.37
C ASN A 530 9.02 13.03 -17.91
N LEU A 531 9.03 12.07 -18.84
CA LEU A 531 9.41 10.69 -18.60
C LEU A 531 10.62 10.34 -19.48
N SER A 532 11.67 9.81 -18.86
CA SER A 532 12.85 9.30 -19.61
C SER A 532 12.56 7.92 -20.18
N GLY A 533 13.00 7.65 -21.41
CA GLY A 533 12.95 6.31 -22.02
C GLY A 533 13.75 5.25 -21.25
N GLU A 534 14.62 5.68 -20.32
CA GLU A 534 15.38 4.81 -19.42
C GLU A 534 14.64 4.50 -18.10
N SER A 535 13.40 4.99 -17.93
CA SER A 535 12.62 4.74 -16.71
C SER A 535 12.41 3.23 -16.47
N GLU A 536 12.64 2.80 -15.23
CA GLU A 536 12.39 1.42 -14.77
C GLU A 536 10.92 1.00 -14.94
N SER A 537 10.01 1.97 -15.03
CA SER A 537 8.60 1.68 -15.31
C SER A 537 8.37 1.04 -16.67
N PHE A 538 9.22 1.32 -17.68
CA PHE A 538 9.10 0.61 -18.95
C PHE A 538 9.47 -0.87 -18.83
N LYS A 539 10.55 -1.19 -18.11
CA LYS A 539 10.92 -2.60 -17.84
C LYS A 539 9.81 -3.32 -17.06
N THR A 540 9.25 -2.65 -16.06
CA THR A 540 8.14 -3.17 -15.26
C THR A 540 6.89 -3.40 -16.13
N ALA A 541 6.51 -2.44 -16.96
CA ALA A 541 5.33 -2.59 -17.83
C ALA A 541 5.51 -3.71 -18.86
N LEU A 542 6.72 -3.87 -19.40
CA LEU A 542 7.04 -4.92 -20.36
C LEU A 542 7.06 -6.31 -19.71
N SER A 543 7.51 -6.44 -18.45
CA SER A 543 7.48 -7.73 -17.75
C SER A 543 6.05 -8.21 -17.47
N LEU A 544 5.10 -7.28 -17.25
CA LEU A 544 3.68 -7.60 -17.08
C LEU A 544 3.04 -8.22 -18.32
N LEU A 545 3.63 -8.05 -19.51
CA LEU A 545 3.12 -8.68 -20.74
C LEU A 545 3.06 -10.21 -20.62
N SER A 546 3.95 -10.82 -19.83
CA SER A 546 3.92 -12.27 -19.56
C SER A 546 2.62 -12.75 -18.90
N GLN A 547 1.89 -11.86 -18.23
CA GLN A 547 0.65 -12.17 -17.50
C GLN A 547 -0.61 -11.91 -18.33
N VAL A 548 -0.49 -11.31 -19.52
CA VAL A 548 -1.62 -10.97 -20.39
C VAL A 548 -1.98 -12.15 -21.30
N SER A 549 -3.26 -12.55 -21.32
CA SER A 549 -3.77 -13.56 -22.26
C SER A 549 -3.93 -12.98 -23.68
N ILE A 550 -3.81 -13.83 -24.70
CA ILE A 550 -4.04 -13.43 -26.11
C ILE A 550 -5.52 -13.18 -26.43
N GLU A 551 -6.42 -13.64 -25.56
CA GLU A 551 -7.88 -13.54 -25.72
C GLU A 551 -8.47 -12.29 -25.04
N GLU A 552 -7.63 -11.45 -24.43
CA GLU A 552 -8.08 -10.24 -23.73
C GLU A 552 -8.71 -9.22 -24.68
N ALA A 553 -9.83 -8.63 -24.29
CA ALA A 553 -10.57 -7.67 -25.11
C ALA A 553 -9.77 -6.39 -25.45
N PHE A 554 -8.74 -6.07 -24.66
CA PHE A 554 -7.89 -4.89 -24.82
C PHE A 554 -6.57 -5.18 -25.57
N ILE A 555 -6.42 -6.37 -26.15
CA ILE A 555 -5.14 -6.81 -26.73
C ILE A 555 -4.68 -5.93 -27.90
N GLU A 556 -5.58 -5.47 -28.76
CA GLU A 556 -5.25 -4.61 -29.90
C GLU A 556 -4.72 -3.24 -29.43
N GLU A 557 -5.37 -2.66 -28.42
CA GLU A 557 -4.94 -1.41 -27.80
C GLU A 557 -3.58 -1.55 -27.12
N LEU A 558 -3.34 -2.69 -26.46
CA LEU A 558 -2.06 -3.02 -25.84
C LEU A 558 -0.95 -3.09 -26.90
N GLN A 559 -1.17 -3.83 -27.98
CA GLN A 559 -0.21 -3.96 -29.07
C GLN A 559 0.14 -2.59 -29.69
N GLN A 560 -0.88 -1.77 -29.96
CA GLN A 560 -0.67 -0.44 -30.50
C GLN A 560 0.08 0.47 -29.52
N GLY A 561 -0.27 0.42 -28.23
CA GLY A 561 0.39 1.16 -27.17
C GLY A 561 1.88 0.81 -27.05
N CYS A 562 2.20 -0.49 -27.02
CA CYS A 562 3.58 -0.97 -26.96
C CYS A 562 4.41 -0.49 -28.16
N ARG A 563 3.88 -0.62 -29.39
CA ARG A 563 4.55 -0.12 -30.60
C ARG A 563 4.82 1.38 -30.54
N LYS A 564 3.81 2.17 -30.16
CA LYS A 564 3.94 3.64 -30.05
C LYS A 564 4.99 4.04 -29.01
N VAL A 565 4.98 3.42 -27.83
CA VAL A 565 5.94 3.72 -26.75
C VAL A 565 7.35 3.32 -27.15
N ILE A 566 7.58 2.08 -27.59
CA ILE A 566 8.91 1.63 -28.01
C ILE A 566 9.41 2.47 -29.19
N GLY A 567 8.55 2.78 -30.16
CA GLY A 567 8.89 3.67 -31.27
C GLY A 567 9.28 5.07 -30.82
N ALA A 568 8.57 5.66 -29.85
CA ALA A 568 8.90 6.97 -29.30
C ALA A 568 10.24 6.97 -28.53
N ILE A 569 10.55 5.89 -27.81
CA ILE A 569 11.87 5.72 -27.18
C ILE A 569 12.94 5.55 -28.27
N ALA A 570 12.70 4.74 -29.29
CA ALA A 570 13.63 4.47 -30.38
C ALA A 570 13.99 5.73 -31.17
N ILE A 571 13.02 6.61 -31.45
CA ILE A 571 13.26 7.89 -32.13
C ILE A 571 14.24 8.77 -31.34
N ASN A 572 14.16 8.75 -30.00
CA ASN A 572 15.02 9.56 -29.15
C ASN A 572 16.37 8.86 -28.86
N ASN A 573 16.35 7.56 -28.59
CA ASN A 573 17.53 6.75 -28.27
C ASN A 573 17.29 5.28 -28.69
N PRO A 574 17.74 4.88 -29.90
CA PRO A 574 17.55 3.51 -30.41
C PRO A 574 18.19 2.45 -29.50
N LYS A 575 19.33 2.76 -28.88
CA LYS A 575 20.04 1.82 -27.99
C LYS A 575 19.24 1.54 -26.73
N THR A 576 18.63 2.56 -26.14
CA THR A 576 17.74 2.40 -24.98
C THR A 576 16.52 1.55 -25.34
N ALA A 577 15.91 1.79 -26.50
CA ALA A 577 14.78 0.97 -26.95
C ALA A 577 15.16 -0.50 -27.17
N LEU A 578 16.33 -0.75 -27.76
CA LEU A 578 16.85 -2.11 -27.94
C LEU A 578 17.12 -2.81 -26.60
N ASN A 579 17.69 -2.11 -25.62
CA ASN A 579 17.94 -2.66 -24.29
C ASN A 579 16.67 -3.04 -23.52
N LEU A 580 15.52 -2.47 -23.86
CA LEU A 580 14.22 -2.83 -23.26
C LEU A 580 13.66 -4.14 -23.84
N LEU A 581 14.14 -4.58 -25.01
CA LEU A 581 13.70 -5.80 -25.68
C LEU A 581 14.64 -6.97 -25.33
N SER A 582 14.69 -7.36 -24.06
CA SER A 582 15.39 -8.60 -23.65
C SER A 582 14.80 -9.83 -24.33
N ASP A 583 15.50 -10.97 -24.29
CA ASP A 583 15.01 -12.22 -24.86
C ASP A 583 13.62 -12.61 -24.31
N GLU A 584 13.37 -12.40 -23.00
CA GLU A 584 12.05 -12.67 -22.42
C GLU A 584 10.98 -11.71 -22.94
N VAL A 585 11.28 -10.41 -23.01
CA VAL A 585 10.34 -9.39 -23.49
C VAL A 585 10.04 -9.61 -24.99
N TRP A 586 11.06 -9.93 -25.78
CA TRP A 586 10.92 -10.21 -27.21
C TRP A 586 10.02 -11.43 -27.46
N ALA A 587 10.17 -12.49 -26.66
CA ALA A 587 9.27 -13.64 -26.72
C ALA A 587 7.80 -13.23 -26.46
N GLN A 588 7.56 -12.29 -25.54
CA GLN A 588 6.21 -11.74 -25.32
C GLN A 588 5.73 -10.89 -26.49
N PHE A 589 6.62 -10.12 -27.13
CA PHE A 589 6.27 -9.32 -28.32
C PHE A 589 5.80 -10.21 -29.48
N LEU A 590 6.44 -11.35 -29.68
CA LEU A 590 6.01 -12.34 -30.67
C LEU A 590 4.71 -13.03 -30.25
N ARG A 591 4.61 -13.50 -29.00
CA ARG A 591 3.41 -14.18 -28.47
C ARG A 591 2.16 -13.32 -28.58
N LEU A 592 2.28 -12.04 -28.21
CA LEU A 592 1.17 -11.08 -28.24
C LEU A 592 1.00 -10.41 -29.60
N SER A 593 1.72 -10.85 -30.65
CA SER A 593 1.65 -10.26 -32.00
C SER A 593 1.93 -8.76 -32.05
N ILE A 594 2.79 -8.26 -31.16
CA ILE A 594 3.30 -6.87 -31.17
C ILE A 594 4.33 -6.72 -32.30
N ALA A 595 5.20 -7.71 -32.47
CA ALA A 595 6.12 -7.84 -33.60
C ALA A 595 5.80 -9.08 -34.45
N GLN A 596 6.29 -9.13 -35.69
CA GLN A 596 6.09 -10.29 -36.56
C GLN A 596 7.11 -11.40 -36.25
N ASN A 597 6.75 -12.67 -36.47
CA ASN A 597 7.65 -13.81 -36.24
C ASN A 597 8.95 -13.78 -37.07
N SER A 598 8.96 -13.02 -38.18
CA SER A 598 10.14 -12.81 -39.02
C SER A 598 11.02 -11.64 -38.57
N ASP A 599 10.59 -10.84 -37.59
CA ASP A 599 11.34 -9.69 -37.11
C ASP A 599 12.45 -10.11 -36.15
N SER A 600 13.47 -9.27 -36.04
CA SER A 600 14.42 -9.24 -34.93
C SER A 600 14.25 -7.93 -34.14
N PRO A 601 14.69 -7.84 -32.87
CA PRO A 601 14.66 -6.59 -32.12
C PRO A 601 15.30 -5.43 -32.89
N ASP A 602 16.48 -5.65 -33.49
CA ASP A 602 17.15 -4.64 -34.32
C ASP A 602 16.31 -4.19 -35.53
N ASN A 603 15.71 -5.14 -36.25
CA ASN A 603 14.87 -4.84 -37.41
C ASN A 603 13.64 -4.05 -36.98
N PHE A 604 12.98 -4.46 -35.90
CA PHE A 604 11.80 -3.79 -35.34
C PHE A 604 12.11 -2.33 -34.93
N ILE A 605 13.22 -2.11 -34.22
CA ILE A 605 13.66 -0.76 -33.83
C ILE A 605 14.05 0.07 -35.07
N SER A 606 14.68 -0.54 -36.08
CA SER A 606 15.13 0.16 -37.30
C SER A 606 13.98 0.76 -38.12
N GLN A 607 12.75 0.27 -37.95
CA GLN A 607 11.56 0.80 -38.62
C GLN A 607 11.24 2.24 -38.18
N TYR A 608 11.58 2.60 -36.93
CA TYR A 608 11.31 3.91 -36.36
C TYR A 608 12.45 4.92 -36.61
N THR A 609 13.65 4.44 -36.92
CA THR A 609 14.83 5.28 -37.18
C THR A 609 14.99 5.66 -38.64
N LYS A 610 14.41 4.88 -39.58
CA LYS A 610 14.47 5.13 -41.03
C LYS A 610 13.50 6.20 -41.53
N THR A 611 12.52 6.61 -40.71
CA THR A 611 11.47 7.59 -41.07
C THR A 611 11.78 9.03 -40.66
N GLY A 612 12.99 9.32 -40.16
CA GLY A 612 13.43 10.67 -39.80
C GLY A 612 14.44 11.26 -40.79
N ASN A 613 13.97 11.66 -41.98
CA ASN A 613 14.66 12.60 -42.87
C ASN A 613 13.64 13.61 -43.41
#